data_AF-A0A1C7MQV6-F1
#
_entry.id   AF-A0A1C7MQV6-F1
#
_cell.length_a   1.000
_cell.length_b   1.000
_cell.length_c   1.000
_cell.angle_alpha   90.00
_cell.angle_beta   90.00
_cell.angle_gamma   90.00
#
_symmetry.space_group_name_H-M   'P 1'
#
loop_
_entity.id
_entity.type
_entity.pdbx_description
1 polymer ?
#
loop_
_entity_poly.entity_id
_entity_poly.type
_entity_poly.pdbx_seq_one_letter_code
_entity_poly.pdbx_strand_id
1 'polypeptide(L)'
;MDYPAAVFPVGRFVAGEYVRSAFSQDFLAKHEPRNPIEEFIGNQWNPETYDNTAVGLQLIGRRLNEERVLGMLRSVEDAINSF
;
A
#
# COMPACT_ATOMS: atom_id res chain seq x y z
N MET A 1 -12.24 -12.93 5.80
CA MET A 1 -13.43 -12.06 5.76
C MET A 1 -13.96 -12.07 4.34
N ASP A 2 -15.27 -12.14 4.16
CA ASP A 2 -15.94 -12.19 2.85
C ASP A 2 -16.38 -10.77 2.44
N TYR A 3 -15.40 -9.91 2.17
CA TYR A 3 -15.63 -8.51 1.79
C TYR A 3 -15.15 -8.26 0.36
N PRO A 4 -15.91 -7.51 -0.46
CA PRO A 4 -15.45 -7.12 -1.78
C PRO A 4 -14.26 -6.17 -1.66
N ALA A 5 -13.26 -6.38 -2.53
CA ALA A 5 -12.06 -5.56 -2.58
C ALA A 5 -11.67 -5.29 -4.04
N ALA A 6 -11.19 -4.08 -4.29
CA ALA A 6 -10.58 -3.70 -5.56
C ALA A 6 -9.18 -3.15 -5.32
N VAL A 7 -8.23 -3.52 -6.17
CA VAL A 7 -6.84 -3.03 -6.14
C VAL A 7 -6.59 -2.24 -7.41
N PHE A 8 -5.98 -1.06 -7.27
CA PHE A 8 -5.71 -0.15 -8.37
C PHE A 8 -4.35 0.55 -8.16
N PRO A 9 -3.62 0.85 -9.25
CA PRO A 9 -2.33 1.52 -9.16
C PRO A 9 -2.51 3.01 -8.84
N VAL A 10 -1.64 3.57 -8.01
CA VAL A 10 -1.66 5.00 -7.63
C VAL A 10 -0.36 5.73 -7.92
N GLY A 11 0.66 5.01 -8.39
CA GLY A 11 1.96 5.59 -8.69
C GLY A 11 3.02 4.53 -8.89
N ARG A 12 4.27 4.97 -8.94
CA ARG A 12 5.43 4.10 -9.03
C ARG A 12 6.39 4.35 -7.89
N PHE A 13 7.01 3.28 -7.41
CA PHE A 13 8.05 3.37 -6.40
C PHE A 13 9.32 3.98 -7.01
N VAL A 14 9.96 4.89 -6.29
CA VAL A 14 11.22 5.52 -6.68
C VAL A 14 12.25 5.20 -5.61
N ALA A 15 13.20 4.31 -5.92
CA ALA A 15 14.16 3.82 -4.94
C ALA A 15 15.06 4.94 -4.38
N GLY A 16 15.45 5.89 -5.25
CA GLY A 16 16.30 7.02 -4.86
C GLY A 16 15.66 8.02 -3.87
N GLU A 17 14.33 8.01 -3.75
CA GLU A 17 13.58 8.86 -2.81
C GLU A 17 13.15 8.08 -1.55
N TYR A 18 13.45 6.77 -1.48
CA TYR A 18 13.04 5.94 -0.37
C TYR A 18 13.82 6.29 0.90
N VAL A 19 13.10 6.81 1.89
CA VAL A 19 13.63 7.06 3.23
C VAL A 19 12.81 6.22 4.21
N ARG A 20 13.43 5.19 4.80
CA ARG A 20 12.79 4.29 5.77
C ARG A 20 12.15 5.02 6.96
N SER A 21 12.67 6.20 7.30
CA SER A 21 12.21 7.07 8.40
C SER A 21 11.35 8.26 7.95
N ALA A 22 10.90 8.35 6.68
CA ALA A 22 10.10 9.48 6.20
C ALA A 22 8.67 9.52 6.79
N PHE A 23 8.23 8.45 7.43
CA PHE A 23 6.96 8.45 8.16
C PHE A 23 7.20 9.04 9.57
N SER A 24 6.35 9.98 9.98
CA SER A 24 6.41 10.61 11.32
C SER A 24 6.60 9.56 12.42
N GLN A 25 7.45 9.84 13.41
CA GLN A 25 7.72 8.93 14.53
C GLN A 25 6.45 8.48 15.27
N ASP A 26 5.35 9.23 15.16
CA ASP A 26 4.03 8.88 15.71
C ASP A 26 3.35 7.70 14.99
N PHE A 27 3.75 7.38 13.75
CA PHE A 27 3.17 6.30 12.93
C PHE A 27 4.05 5.05 12.84
N LEU A 28 5.37 5.21 12.97
CA LEU A 28 6.30 4.10 13.06
C LEU A 28 6.61 3.84 14.54
N ALA A 29 5.70 3.14 15.22
CA ALA A 29 6.15 2.32 16.33
C ALA A 29 7.35 1.51 15.82
N LYS A 30 8.50 1.57 16.52
CA LYS A 30 9.66 0.71 16.21
C LYS A 30 9.12 -0.70 15.97
N HIS A 31 9.12 -1.14 14.72
CA HIS A 31 8.54 -2.41 14.35
C HIS A 31 9.57 -3.48 14.72
N GLU A 32 9.46 -3.97 15.94
CA GLU A 32 10.17 -5.17 16.38
C GLU A 32 9.52 -6.37 15.68
N PRO A 33 10.29 -7.21 14.94
CA PRO A 33 9.77 -8.42 14.34
C PRO A 33 9.07 -9.29 15.39
N ARG A 34 7.85 -9.75 15.09
CA ARG A 34 7.04 -10.58 16.01
C ARG A 34 7.56 -12.01 16.10
N ASN A 35 8.34 -12.45 15.12
CA ASN A 35 8.91 -13.79 15.02
C ASN A 35 10.10 -13.81 14.05
N PRO A 36 10.91 -14.89 14.04
CA PRO A 36 12.09 -15.00 13.18
C PRO A 36 11.80 -15.00 11.67
N ILE A 37 10.58 -15.38 11.25
CA ILE A 37 10.19 -15.36 9.84
C ILE A 37 10.00 -13.92 9.37
N GLU A 38 9.33 -13.09 10.17
CA GLU A 38 9.17 -11.67 9.89
C GLU A 38 10.51 -10.94 9.86
N GLU A 39 11.42 -11.27 10.80
CA GLU A 39 12.78 -10.73 10.80
C GLU A 39 13.53 -11.11 9.50
N PHE A 40 13.48 -12.40 9.14
CA PHE A 40 14.11 -12.90 7.92
C PHE A 40 13.57 -12.17 6.68
N ILE A 41 12.25 -12.06 6.52
CA ILE A 41 11.62 -11.38 5.37
C ILE A 41 11.96 -9.88 5.37
N GLY A 42 11.89 -9.22 6.52
CA GLY A 42 12.21 -7.80 6.65
C GLY A 42 13.66 -7.48 6.28
N ASN A 43 14.58 -8.39 6.59
CA ASN A 43 16.00 -8.29 6.22
C ASN A 43 16.26 -8.50 4.72
N GLN A 44 15.31 -9.04 3.96
CA GLN A 44 15.43 -9.19 2.50
C GLN A 44 15.04 -7.91 1.73
N TRP A 45 14.56 -6.87 2.41
CA TRP A 45 14.17 -5.62 1.76
C TRP A 45 15.37 -4.92 1.10
N ASN A 46 15.30 -4.73 -0.21
CA ASN A 46 16.22 -3.91 -0.99
C ASN A 46 15.41 -2.97 -1.90
N PRO A 47 15.41 -1.64 -1.67
CA PRO A 47 14.65 -0.67 -2.47
C PRO A 47 14.93 -0.77 -3.98
N GLU A 48 16.19 -0.95 -4.36
CA GLU A 48 16.62 -0.98 -5.77
C GLU A 48 15.95 -2.12 -6.56
N THR A 49 15.62 -3.23 -5.90
CA THR A 49 14.90 -4.35 -6.54
C THR A 49 13.51 -3.96 -7.01
N TYR A 50 12.91 -2.93 -6.39
CA TYR A 50 11.52 -2.52 -6.62
C TYR A 50 11.41 -1.17 -7.32
N ASP A 51 12.50 -0.60 -7.80
CA ASP A 51 12.46 0.67 -8.53
C ASP A 51 11.49 0.60 -9.72
N ASN A 52 10.71 1.66 -9.90
CA ASN A 52 9.71 1.80 -10.96
C ASN A 52 8.58 0.75 -10.94
N THR A 53 8.43 -0.02 -9.85
CA THR A 53 7.30 -0.94 -9.66
C THR A 53 6.02 -0.17 -9.30
N ALA A 54 4.85 -0.71 -9.68
CA ALA A 54 3.57 -0.08 -9.40
C ALA A 54 3.24 -0.16 -7.91
N VAL A 55 2.88 0.98 -7.31
CA VAL A 55 2.32 1.05 -5.95
C VAL A 55 0.80 0.93 -6.07
N GLY A 56 0.22 -0.08 -5.42
CA GLY A 56 -1.22 -0.32 -5.41
C GLY A 56 -1.88 0.09 -4.11
N LEU A 57 -3.09 0.64 -4.18
CA LEU A 57 -4.00 0.79 -3.04
C LEU A 57 -5.13 -0.23 -3.14
N GLN A 58 -5.63 -0.66 -1.98
CA GLN A 58 -6.78 -1.57 -1.88
C GLN A 58 -7.97 -0.85 -1.25
N LEU A 59 -9.07 -0.80 -1.99
CA LEU A 59 -10.36 -0.33 -1.50
C LEU A 59 -11.20 -1.53 -1.07
N ILE A 60 -11.66 -1.57 0.18
CA ILE A 60 -12.47 -2.65 0.74
C ILE A 60 -13.88 -2.13 1.05
N GLY A 61 -14.90 -2.84 0.57
CA GLY A 61 -16.29 -2.56 0.87
C GLY A 61 -16.89 -3.47 1.92
N ARG A 62 -18.12 -3.18 2.31
CA ARG A 62 -18.96 -4.12 3.08
C ARG A 62 -19.44 -5.24 2.15
N ARG A 63 -19.77 -6.41 2.73
CA ARG A 63 -20.30 -7.57 2.01
C ARG A 63 -21.52 -7.22 1.13
N LEU A 64 -21.65 -7.83 -0.07
CA LEU A 64 -22.73 -7.60 -1.04
C LEU A 64 -22.86 -6.13 -1.50
N ASN A 65 -21.73 -5.45 -1.69
CA ASN A 65 -21.68 -4.05 -2.16
C ASN A 65 -20.61 -3.86 -3.25
N GLU A 66 -20.38 -4.87 -4.08
CA GLU A 66 -19.37 -4.90 -5.14
C GLU A 66 -19.48 -3.68 -6.08
N GLU A 67 -20.67 -3.34 -6.54
CA GLU A 67 -20.90 -2.22 -7.47
C GLU A 67 -20.64 -0.86 -6.81
N ARG A 68 -20.94 -0.75 -5.50
CA ARG A 68 -20.61 0.46 -4.74
C ARG A 68 -19.10 0.61 -4.55
N VAL A 69 -18.38 -0.50 -4.36
CA VAL A 69 -16.90 -0.47 -4.33
C VAL A 69 -16.35 0.02 -5.66
N LEU A 70 -16.87 -0.48 -6.78
CA LEU A 70 -16.43 -0.03 -8.11
C LEU A 70 -16.79 1.44 -8.39
N GLY A 71 -17.98 1.90 -7.96
CA GLY A 71 -18.35 3.31 -8.07
C GLY A 71 -17.46 4.23 -7.22
N MET A 72 -17.11 3.78 -6.01
CA MET A 72 -16.18 4.51 -5.14
C MET A 72 -14.75 4.50 -5.66
N LEU A 73 -14.30 3.38 -6.24
CA LEU A 73 -12.99 3.27 -6.86
C LEU A 73 -12.78 4.39 -7.87
N ARG A 74 -13.73 4.60 -8.79
CA ARG A 74 -13.69 5.69 -9.76
C ARG A 74 -13.53 7.06 -9.10
N SER A 75 -14.30 7.33 -8.04
CA SER A 75 -14.23 8.61 -7.33
C SER A 75 -12.86 8.82 -6.65
N VAL A 76 -12.25 7.75 -6.16
CA VAL A 76 -10.91 7.79 -5.54
C VAL A 76 -9.82 7.97 -6.60
N GLU A 77 -9.90 7.27 -7.73
CA GLU A 77 -8.97 7.44 -8.85
C GLU A 77 -9.02 8.88 -9.40
N ASP A 78 -10.21 9.43 -9.60
CA ASP A 78 -10.39 10.83 -10.05
C ASP A 78 -9.76 11.82 -9.05
N ALA A 79 -9.94 11.59 -7.75
CA ALA A 79 -9.35 12.43 -6.71
C ALA A 79 -7.82 12.36 -6.70
N ILE A 80 -7.24 11.17 -6.80
CA ILE A 80 -5.78 10.97 -6.80
C ILE A 80 -5.13 11.59 -8.03
N ASN A 81 -5.75 11.46 -9.21
CA ASN A 81 -5.23 12.02 -10.45
C ASN A 81 -5.35 13.55 -10.55
N SER A 82 -6.09 14.19 -9.64
CA SER A 82 -6.32 15.64 -9.64
C SER A 82 -5.34 16.41 -8.74
N PHE A 83 -4.42 15.72 -8.05
CA PHE A 83 -3.32 16.32 -7.26
C PHE A 83 -2.02 16.33 -8.07
#